data_AF-A0A164UHR4-F1
#
_entry.id   AF-A0A164UHR4-F1
#
_cell.length_a   1.000
_cell.length_b   1.000
_cell.length_c   1.000
_cell.angle_alpha   90.00
_cell.angle_beta   90.00
_cell.angle_gamma   90.00
#
_symmetry.space_group_name_H-M   'P 1'
#
loop_
_entity.id
_entity.type
_entity.pdbx_description
1 polymer ?
#
loop_
_entity_poly.entity_id
_entity_poly.type
_entity_poly.pdbx_seq_one_letter_code
_entity_poly.pdbx_strand_id
1 'polypeptide(L)' 'MRTAEDERIAFAIYPSAYLINCSCDQTVDNSFQGNKLIVRAICDILQGNQVFNCYGPHW' A
#
# COMPACT_ATOMS: atom_id res chain seq x y z
N MET A 1 -13.82 1.79 13.54
CA MET A 1 -13.63 0.41 14.02
C MET A 1 -13.78 -0.51 12.82
N ARG A 2 -12.67 -0.95 12.20
CA ARG A 2 -12.69 -2.05 11.21
C ARG A 2 -12.38 -3.32 12.01
N THR A 3 -13.36 -4.20 12.15
CA THR A 3 -13.25 -5.48 12.85
C THR A 3 -13.39 -6.61 11.83
N ALA A 4 -12.41 -6.70 10.94
CA ALA A 4 -12.18 -7.87 10.11
C ALA A 4 -10.66 -8.05 10.08
N GLU A 5 -10.18 -9.20 10.54
CA GLU A 5 -8.79 -9.59 10.33
C GLU A 5 -8.54 -9.66 8.82
N ASP A 6 -7.47 -9.01 8.35
CA ASP A 6 -7.06 -9.05 6.95
C ASP A 6 -6.55 -10.48 6.64
N GLU A 7 -7.45 -11.33 6.13
CA GLU A 7 -7.12 -12.69 5.75
C GLU A 7 -6.47 -12.73 4.36
N ARG A 8 -5.27 -13.31 4.27
CA ARG A 8 -4.57 -13.50 3.00
C ARG A 8 -5.21 -14.63 2.20
N ILE A 9 -6.02 -14.29 1.20
CA ILE A 9 -6.71 -15.28 0.34
C ILE A 9 -5.97 -15.65 -0.96
N ALA A 10 -5.03 -14.81 -1.43
CA ALA A 10 -4.38 -14.98 -2.73
C ALA A 10 -3.04 -14.23 -2.85
N PHE A 11 -2.32 -14.48 -3.95
CA PHE A 11 -1.13 -13.75 -4.38
C PHE A 11 -1.37 -13.15 -5.78
N ALA A 12 -0.82 -11.97 -6.03
CA ALA A 12 -0.90 -11.31 -7.32
C ALA A 12 0.39 -10.51 -7.58
N ILE A 13 0.69 -10.27 -8.86
CA ILE A 13 1.84 -9.47 -9.29
C ILE A 13 1.30 -8.18 -9.90
N TYR A 14 1.71 -7.04 -9.33
CA TYR A 14 1.38 -5.69 -9.83
C TYR A 14 2.69 -4.97 -10.17
N PRO A 15 3.20 -5.06 -11.42
CA PRO A 15 4.52 -4.52 -11.76
C PRO A 15 4.70 -3.04 -11.44
N SER A 16 3.64 -2.23 -11.60
CA SER A 16 3.67 -0.81 -11.26
C SER A 16 3.84 -0.54 -9.77
N ALA A 17 3.31 -1.40 -8.90
CA ALA A 17 3.45 -1.24 -7.45
C ALA A 17 4.84 -1.65 -6.95
N TYR A 18 5.57 -2.46 -7.71
CA TYR A 18 6.94 -2.87 -7.39
C TYR A 18 7.94 -1.70 -7.47
N LEU A 19 7.58 -0.60 -8.14
CA LEU A 19 8.40 0.62 -8.21
C LEU A 19 8.37 1.44 -6.91
N ILE A 20 7.42 1.16 -6.02
CA ILE A 20 7.24 1.88 -4.76
C ILE A 20 8.26 1.31 -3.77
N ASN A 21 9.02 2.15 -3.06
CA ASN A 21 9.98 1.68 -2.06
C ASN A 21 9.31 1.50 -0.70
N CYS A 22 10.00 0.78 0.19
CA CYS A 22 9.54 0.54 1.55
C CYS A 22 9.96 1.66 2.51
N SER A 23 9.04 2.11 3.37
CA SER A 23 9.29 2.91 4.57
C SER A 23 8.30 2.52 5.66
N CYS A 24 8.72 2.52 6.93
CA CYS A 24 7.79 2.35 8.06
C CYS A 24 6.91 3.59 8.28
N ASP A 25 7.34 4.76 7.79
CA ASP A 25 6.55 5.97 7.66
C ASP A 25 6.09 6.09 6.20
N GLN A 26 4.95 5.48 5.89
CA GLN A 26 4.46 5.34 4.51
C GLN A 26 3.71 6.60 4.04
N THR A 27 3.78 6.90 2.74
CA THR A 27 3.04 8.00 2.13
C THR A 27 1.76 7.53 1.43
N VAL A 28 1.70 6.24 1.08
CA VAL A 28 0.54 5.59 0.47
C VAL A 28 0.11 4.38 1.27
N ASP A 29 -1.18 4.06 1.18
CA ASP A 29 -1.80 2.84 1.68
C ASP A 29 -2.37 2.01 0.52
N ASN A 30 -2.26 0.69 0.64
CA ASN A 30 -2.69 -0.27 -0.36
C ASN A 30 -3.98 -0.96 0.08
N SER A 31 -4.97 -0.99 -0.80
CA SER A 31 -6.21 -1.76 -0.61
C SER A 31 -6.58 -2.52 -1.86
N PHE A 32 -7.43 -3.53 -1.73
CA PHE A 32 -7.83 -4.38 -2.83
C PHE A 32 -9.32 -4.23 -3.15
N GLN A 33 -9.65 -4.13 -4.43
CA GLN A 33 -11.01 -4.27 -4.96
C GLN A 33 -11.03 -5.40 -5.98
N GLY A 34 -11.32 -6.62 -5.51
CA GLY A 34 -11.15 -7.83 -6.30
C GLY A 34 -9.68 -8.02 -6.70
N ASN A 35 -9.39 -8.09 -8.00
CA ASN A 35 -8.04 -8.21 -8.55
C ASN A 35 -7.36 -6.86 -8.85
N LYS A 36 -7.90 -5.75 -8.34
CA LYS A 36 -7.32 -4.42 -8.51
C LYS A 36 -6.66 -3.97 -7.21
N LEU A 37 -5.38 -3.61 -7.31
CA LEU A 37 -4.67 -2.88 -6.26
C LEU A 37 -4.97 -1.38 -6.37
N ILE A 38 -5.47 -0.82 -5.27
CA ILE A 38 -5.72 0.61 -5.11
C ILE A 38 -4.62 1.18 -4.23
N VAL A 39 -3.77 2.04 -4.81
CA VAL A 39 -2.72 2.80 -4.11
C VAL A 39 -3.27 4.19 -3.83
N ARG A 40 -3.37 4.57 -2.54
CA ARG A 40 -3.96 5.85 -2.12
C ARG A 40 -2.98 6.63 -1.25
N ALA A 41 -2.76 7.91 -1.57
CA ALA A 41 -2.01 8.80 -0.69
C ALA A 41 -2.74 8.98 0.66
N ILE A 42 -1.99 8.88 1.76
CA ILE A 42 -2.52 9.11 3.13
C ILE A 42 -2.01 10.42 3.74
N CYS A 43 -1.18 11.15 3.01
CA CYS A 43 -0.66 12.48 3.34
C CYS A 43 -0.41 13.27 2.05
N ASP A 44 -0.09 14.56 2.20
CA ASP A 44 0.32 15.40 1.07
C ASP A 44 1.70 14.98 0.54
N ILE A 45 1.80 14.75 -0.77
CA ILE A 45 3.06 14.38 -1.44
C ILE A 45 3.41 15.50 -2.42
N LEU A 46 4.49 16.22 -2.13
CA LEU A 46 4.98 17.31 -2.98
C LEU A 46 5.61 16.76 -4.26
N GLN A 47 5.61 17.58 -5.32
CA GLN A 47 6.27 17.23 -6.57
C GLN A 47 7.76 16.92 -6.34
N GLY A 48 8.22 15.79 -6.88
CA GLY A 48 9.61 15.33 -6.73
C GLY A 48 9.86 14.50 -5.47
N ASN A 49 8.93 14.45 -4.51
CA ASN A 49 9.04 13.55 -3.37
C ASN A 49 8.80 12.10 -3.80
N GLN A 50 9.47 11.19 -3.11
CA GLN A 50 9.31 9.76 -3.32
C GLN A 50 8.02 9.25 -2.67
N VAL A 51 7.44 8.23 -3.28
CA VAL A 51 6.28 7.50 -2.75
C VAL A 51 6.78 6.26 -2.02
N PHE A 52 6.28 6.05 -0.80
CA PHE A 52 6.61 4.92 0.05
C PHE A 52 5.37 4.14 0.49
N ASN A 53 5.49 2.82 0.52
CA ASN A 53 4.52 1.90 1.14
C ASN A 53 5.19 1.18 2.33
N CYS A 54 4.41 0.66 3.28
CA CYS A 54 4.95 -0.25 4.30
C CYS A 54 4.85 -1.70 3.83
N TYR A 55 5.96 -2.45 3.90
CA TYR A 55 5.99 -3.88 3.56
C TYR A 55 5.90 -4.79 4.77
N GLY A 56 6.12 -4.24 5.96
CA GLY A 56 6.05 -4.97 7.22
C GLY A 56 4.63 -4.96 7.80
N PRO A 57 4.31 -5.94 8.66
CA PRO A 57 3.11 -5.87 9.47
C PRO A 57 3.24 -4.67 10.43
N HIS A 58 2.41 -3.65 10.26
CA HIS A 58 2.15 -2.64 11.28
C HIS A 58 0.84 -3.02 12.00
N TRP A 59 0.82 -2.78 13.31
CA TRP A 59 -0.15 -3.27 14.29
C TRP A 59 -1.54 -2.65 14.14
#